data_AF-A0A921L5V1-F1
#
_entry.id   AF-A0A921L5V1-F1
#
_cell.length_a   1.000
_cell.length_b   1.000
_cell.length_c   1.000
_cell.angle_alpha   90.00
_cell.angle_beta   90.00
_cell.angle_gamma   90.00
#
_symmetry.space_group_name_H-M   'P 1'
#
loop_
_entity.id
_entity.type
_entity.pdbx_description
1 polymer ?
#
loop_
_entity_poly.entity_id
_entity_poly.type
_entity_poly.pdbx_seq_one_letter_code
_entity_poly.pdbx_strand_id
1 'polypeptide(L)'
;MKKYIFLLFSVLAFALTACNEETEPGGTAVEKMAGEWVVKSEGVNDGKWFTVRTYNTASNVATEMWLEDKGLNYKIKVSVSYDARTFMTVEAVTNTIASKEDAPAPTKIKISEGKVQEGVYETPGGHISDKISFTVEADGQTYKVEGFRRTGFEEDNVI
;
A
#
# COMPACT_ATOMS: atom_id res chain seq x y z
N MET A 1 -64.08 6.37 11.74
CA MET A 1 -63.20 5.54 10.89
C MET A 1 -62.13 6.34 10.14
N LYS A 2 -62.46 7.39 9.36
CA LYS A 2 -61.46 8.23 8.66
C LYS A 2 -60.39 8.88 9.56
N LYS A 3 -60.73 9.26 10.81
CA LYS A 3 -59.79 9.90 11.76
C LYS A 3 -58.66 9.00 12.26
N TYR A 4 -58.87 7.69 12.29
CA TYR A 4 -57.86 6.72 12.74
C TYR A 4 -56.92 6.27 11.61
N ILE A 5 -57.35 6.43 10.35
CA ILE A 5 -56.53 6.16 9.17
C ILE A 5 -55.38 7.16 9.05
N PHE A 6 -55.62 8.44 9.34
CA PHE A 6 -54.56 9.47 9.34
C PHE A 6 -53.55 9.26 10.46
N LEU A 7 -54.01 8.81 11.64
CA LEU A 7 -53.13 8.46 12.77
C LEU A 7 -52.27 7.23 12.47
N LEU A 8 -52.84 6.22 11.79
CA LEU A 8 -52.11 5.01 11.39
C LEU A 8 -51.00 5.35 10.37
N PHE A 9 -51.30 6.24 9.41
CA PHE A 9 -50.31 6.71 8.43
C PHE A 9 -49.20 7.55 9.05
N SER A 10 -49.49 8.38 10.08
CA SER A 10 -48.45 9.15 10.76
C SER A 10 -47.52 8.26 11.59
N VAL A 11 -48.03 7.21 12.24
CA VAL A 11 -47.19 6.26 13.01
C VAL A 11 -46.32 5.42 12.09
N LEU A 12 -46.84 5.02 10.91
CA LEU A 12 -46.08 4.24 9.93
C LEU A 12 -44.94 5.04 9.27
N ALA A 13 -45.08 6.37 9.15
CA ALA A 13 -44.05 7.25 8.59
C ALA A 13 -42.79 7.36 9.48
N PHE A 14 -42.91 7.19 10.80
CA PHE A 14 -41.76 7.16 11.72
C PHE A 14 -41.18 5.75 11.94
N ALA A 15 -41.90 4.70 11.52
CA ALA A 15 -41.45 3.31 11.68
C ALA A 15 -40.46 2.84 10.59
N LEU A 16 -40.26 3.63 9.53
CA LEU A 16 -39.40 3.31 8.39
C LEU A 16 -38.04 4.05 8.40
N THR A 17 -37.76 4.88 9.41
CA THR A 17 -36.43 5.46 9.60
C THR A 17 -35.53 4.46 10.32
N ALA A 18 -35.20 3.35 9.67
CA ALA A 18 -34.07 2.53 10.13
C ALA A 18 -32.82 3.40 10.01
N CYS A 19 -32.08 3.58 11.11
CA CYS A 19 -30.77 4.24 11.08
C CYS A 19 -29.84 3.40 10.21
N ASN A 20 -29.63 3.85 8.98
CA ASN A 20 -28.73 3.23 8.03
C ASN A 20 -27.29 3.76 8.26
N GLU A 21 -26.82 3.73 9.51
CA GLU A 21 -25.44 4.06 9.81
C GLU A 21 -24.59 2.82 9.48
N GLU A 22 -24.04 2.80 8.27
CA GLU A 22 -22.97 1.88 7.92
C GLU A 22 -21.78 2.19 8.83
N THR A 23 -21.32 1.19 9.58
CA THR A 23 -20.16 1.34 10.45
C THR A 23 -18.91 1.47 9.59
N GLU A 24 -18.24 2.62 9.64
CA GLU A 24 -16.91 2.77 9.08
C GLU A 24 -15.91 1.91 9.87
N PRO A 25 -15.27 0.90 9.26
CA PRO A 25 -14.34 0.01 9.97
C PRO A 25 -13.06 0.75 10.42
N GLY A 26 -12.83 1.96 9.89
CA GLY A 26 -11.62 2.74 10.11
C GLY A 26 -10.39 2.10 9.48
N GLY A 27 -9.22 2.58 9.88
CA GLY A 27 -7.94 2.04 9.43
C GLY A 27 -6.75 2.87 9.89
N THR A 28 -5.60 2.63 9.27
CA THR A 28 -4.36 3.35 9.58
C THR A 28 -4.26 4.62 8.75
N ALA A 29 -3.47 5.59 9.19
CA ALA A 29 -3.35 6.89 8.53
C ALA A 29 -2.78 6.83 7.10
N VAL A 30 -2.25 5.67 6.69
CA VAL A 30 -1.74 5.40 5.35
C VAL A 30 -2.36 4.13 4.72
N GLU A 31 -3.55 3.72 5.18
CA GLU A 31 -4.20 2.45 4.83
C GLU A 31 -4.20 2.11 3.33
N LYS A 32 -4.49 3.08 2.44
CA LYS A 32 -4.57 2.85 0.98
C LYS A 32 -3.19 2.70 0.33
N MET A 33 -2.12 3.09 1.03
CA MET A 33 -0.74 2.96 0.58
C MET A 33 0.01 1.85 1.31
N ALA A 34 -0.55 1.28 2.38
CA ALA A 34 -0.03 0.13 3.10
C ALA A 34 -0.46 -1.18 2.41
N GLY A 35 0.40 -2.18 2.37
CA GLY A 35 0.11 -3.47 1.75
C GLY A 35 1.33 -4.35 1.56
N GLU A 36 1.07 -5.58 1.11
CA GLU A 36 2.08 -6.44 0.52
C GLU A 36 1.98 -6.37 -1.00
N TRP A 37 3.13 -6.22 -1.65
CA TRP A 37 3.26 -5.97 -3.08
C TRP A 37 4.14 -7.04 -3.72
N VAL A 38 3.69 -7.50 -4.89
CA VAL A 38 4.43 -8.40 -5.77
C VAL A 38 5.03 -7.53 -6.87
N VAL A 39 6.36 -7.36 -6.85
CA VAL A 39 7.07 -6.39 -7.71
C VAL A 39 8.23 -7.03 -8.46
N LYS A 40 8.70 -6.37 -9.51
CA LYS A 40 9.89 -6.75 -10.29
C LYS A 40 10.76 -5.53 -10.57
N SER A 41 12.03 -5.80 -10.86
CA SER A 41 12.98 -4.80 -11.36
C SER A 41 14.05 -5.49 -12.20
N GLU A 42 14.42 -4.91 -13.35
CA GLU A 42 15.36 -5.55 -14.30
C GLU A 42 16.72 -5.88 -13.69
N GLY A 43 17.16 -5.15 -12.67
CA GLY A 43 18.45 -5.35 -11.99
C GLY A 43 18.39 -6.12 -10.67
N VAL A 44 17.23 -6.62 -10.27
CA VAL A 44 17.03 -7.30 -8.97
C VAL A 44 16.55 -8.73 -9.23
N ASN A 45 17.17 -9.72 -8.57
CA ASN A 45 16.80 -11.13 -8.66
C ASN A 45 16.65 -11.66 -10.11
N ASP A 46 17.51 -11.23 -11.03
CA ASP A 46 17.43 -11.57 -12.46
C ASP A 46 16.06 -11.23 -13.10
N GLY A 47 15.41 -10.16 -12.63
CA GLY A 47 14.09 -9.74 -13.11
C GLY A 47 12.91 -10.57 -12.57
N LYS A 48 13.17 -11.51 -11.65
CA LYS A 48 12.12 -12.29 -10.99
C LYS A 48 11.30 -11.43 -10.04
N TRP A 49 10.08 -11.88 -9.77
CA TRP A 49 9.21 -11.23 -8.80
C TRP A 49 9.75 -11.36 -7.38
N PHE A 50 9.51 -10.35 -6.57
CA PHE A 50 9.85 -10.34 -5.15
C PHE A 50 8.84 -9.51 -4.35
N THR A 51 8.93 -9.64 -3.02
CA THR A 51 8.02 -8.95 -2.12
C THR A 51 8.53 -7.57 -1.71
N VAL A 52 7.66 -6.57 -1.80
CA VAL A 52 7.80 -5.30 -1.08
C VAL A 52 6.63 -5.17 -0.12
N ARG A 53 6.86 -4.55 1.04
CA ARG A 53 5.82 -4.24 2.03
C ARG A 53 5.86 -2.76 2.38
N THR A 54 4.69 -2.16 2.46
CA THR A 54 4.50 -0.82 3.01
C THR A 54 3.51 -0.88 4.16
N TYR A 55 3.74 -0.14 5.23
CA TYR A 55 2.86 -0.15 6.40
C TYR A 55 3.06 1.10 7.26
N ASN A 56 2.03 1.47 8.01
CA ASN A 56 2.08 2.63 8.90
C ASN A 56 3.22 2.50 9.91
N THR A 57 3.74 3.66 10.35
CA THR A 57 4.62 3.69 11.51
C THR A 57 3.80 3.52 12.79
N ALA A 58 4.46 3.23 13.91
CA ALA A 58 3.79 3.11 15.21
C ALA A 58 3.06 4.40 15.63
N SER A 59 3.54 5.56 15.16
CA SER A 59 2.89 6.86 15.38
C SER A 59 1.59 7.03 14.59
N ASN A 60 1.33 6.17 13.60
CA ASN A 60 0.12 6.18 12.77
C ASN A 60 -0.23 7.58 12.21
N VAL A 61 0.73 8.21 11.54
CA VAL A 61 0.56 9.52 10.89
C VAL A 61 0.55 9.37 9.37
N ALA A 62 -0.16 10.25 8.66
CA ALA A 62 -0.32 10.19 7.21
C ALA A 62 0.92 10.65 6.42
N THR A 63 1.94 11.17 7.10
CA THR A 63 3.13 11.81 6.50
C THR A 63 4.34 10.89 6.41
N GLU A 64 4.29 9.70 7.02
CA GLU A 64 5.36 8.70 6.94
C GLU A 64 4.83 7.28 6.97
N MET A 65 5.55 6.37 6.32
CA MET A 65 5.30 4.93 6.39
C MET A 65 6.62 4.16 6.32
N TRP A 66 6.61 2.90 6.72
CA TRP A 66 7.69 1.96 6.43
C TRP A 66 7.61 1.49 4.99
N LEU A 67 8.77 1.35 4.35
CA LEU A 67 8.99 0.64 3.09
C LEU A 67 10.05 -0.44 3.34
N GLU A 68 9.68 -1.68 3.08
CA GLU A 68 10.52 -2.87 3.27
C GLU A 68 10.58 -3.66 1.97
N ASP A 69 11.77 -3.84 1.44
CA ASP A 69 12.04 -4.51 0.17
C ASP A 69 12.84 -5.78 0.43
N LYS A 70 12.26 -6.93 0.05
CA LYS A 70 12.88 -8.24 0.26
C LYS A 70 13.86 -8.63 -0.84
N GLY A 71 13.81 -7.98 -2.01
CA GLY A 71 14.73 -8.25 -3.11
C GLY A 71 16.08 -7.59 -2.86
N LEU A 72 16.07 -6.29 -2.59
CA LEU A 72 17.29 -5.51 -2.30
C LEU A 72 17.68 -5.52 -0.80
N ASN A 73 16.88 -6.18 0.05
CA ASN A 73 17.15 -6.36 1.48
C ASN A 73 17.32 -5.04 2.26
N TYR A 74 16.30 -4.17 2.19
CA TYR A 74 16.28 -2.95 2.99
C TYR A 74 14.94 -2.70 3.67
N LYS A 75 15.00 -1.90 4.75
CA LYS A 75 13.84 -1.36 5.44
C LYS A 75 14.14 0.06 5.89
N ILE A 76 13.33 1.01 5.44
CA ILE A 76 13.45 2.43 5.76
C ILE A 76 12.08 3.05 5.99
N LYS A 77 12.05 4.24 6.60
CA LYS A 77 10.88 5.11 6.55
C LYS A 77 10.95 6.01 5.32
N VAL A 78 9.80 6.25 4.71
CA VAL A 78 9.64 7.20 3.59
C VAL A 78 8.64 8.29 3.99
N SER A 79 8.85 9.50 3.48
CA SER A 79 7.87 10.57 3.54
C SER A 79 6.70 10.25 2.61
N VAL A 80 5.48 10.55 3.05
CA VAL A 80 4.24 10.27 2.33
C VAL A 80 3.47 11.56 2.10
N SER A 81 2.98 11.73 0.87
CA SER A 81 1.86 12.61 0.57
C SER A 81 0.65 11.74 0.31
N TYR A 82 -0.20 11.60 1.33
CA TYR A 82 -1.28 10.62 1.30
C TYR A 82 -2.27 10.93 0.17
N ASP A 83 -2.77 12.17 0.09
CA ASP A 83 -3.72 12.59 -0.93
C ASP A 83 -3.18 12.41 -2.36
N ALA A 84 -1.90 12.70 -2.56
CA ALA A 84 -1.25 12.50 -3.85
C ALA A 84 -0.92 11.03 -4.13
N ARG A 85 -1.04 10.13 -3.14
CA ARG A 85 -0.59 8.73 -3.18
C ARG A 85 0.88 8.58 -3.59
N THR A 86 1.73 9.50 -3.15
CA THR A 86 3.17 9.50 -3.47
C THR A 86 4.03 9.35 -2.23
N PHE A 87 5.23 8.80 -2.40
CA PHE A 87 6.21 8.65 -1.34
C PHE A 87 7.64 8.80 -1.86
N MET A 88 8.54 9.25 -0.98
CA MET A 88 9.95 9.45 -1.31
C MET A 88 10.81 9.56 -0.05
N THR A 89 12.13 9.66 -0.22
CA THR A 89 13.03 10.22 0.79
C THR A 89 13.60 11.55 0.27
N VAL A 90 13.76 12.53 1.15
CA VAL A 90 14.36 13.82 0.79
C VAL A 90 15.86 13.65 0.49
N GLU A 91 16.52 12.84 1.30
CA GLU A 91 17.94 12.47 1.17
C GLU A 91 18.11 10.96 1.29
N ALA A 92 19.34 10.45 1.14
CA ALA A 92 19.64 9.05 1.37
C ALA A 92 19.56 8.69 2.87
N VAL A 93 18.68 7.75 3.21
CA VAL A 93 18.41 7.31 4.58
C VAL A 93 19.20 6.04 4.88
N THR A 94 19.63 5.88 6.13
CA THR A 94 20.29 4.65 6.59
C THR A 94 19.30 3.49 6.61
N ASN A 95 19.67 2.38 5.97
CA ASN A 95 18.92 1.13 6.06
C ASN A 95 18.88 0.62 7.52
N THR A 96 17.71 0.21 7.99
CA THR A 96 17.57 -0.35 9.34
C THR A 96 18.01 -1.81 9.41
N ILE A 97 18.13 -2.50 8.28
CA ILE A 97 18.70 -3.83 8.19
C ILE A 97 20.23 -3.71 8.15
N ALA A 98 20.90 -4.33 9.12
CA ALA A 98 22.35 -4.40 9.16
C ALA A 98 22.86 -5.35 8.06
N SER A 99 23.86 -4.88 7.30
CA SER A 99 24.55 -5.71 6.32
C SER A 99 25.36 -6.79 7.01
N LYS A 100 25.26 -8.03 6.51
CA LYS A 100 26.01 -9.19 6.99
C LYS A 100 26.78 -9.82 5.83
N GLU A 101 27.86 -10.54 6.15
CA GLU A 101 28.70 -11.19 5.14
C GLU A 101 27.92 -12.22 4.29
N ASP A 102 27.01 -12.97 4.91
CA ASP A 102 26.17 -13.99 4.30
C ASP A 102 24.84 -13.46 3.73
N ALA A 103 24.51 -12.20 4.03
CA ALA A 103 23.30 -11.53 3.59
C ALA A 103 23.56 -10.02 3.46
N PRO A 104 24.28 -9.59 2.41
CA PRO A 104 24.60 -8.18 2.22
C PRO A 104 23.33 -7.35 2.11
N ALA A 105 23.36 -6.17 2.73
CA ALA A 105 22.31 -5.18 2.66
C ALA A 105 22.91 -3.82 2.29
N PRO A 106 22.25 -3.04 1.41
CA PRO A 106 22.68 -1.69 1.09
C PRO A 106 22.60 -0.81 2.34
N THR A 107 23.56 0.10 2.50
CA THR A 107 23.65 0.91 3.74
C THR A 107 22.87 2.21 3.68
N LYS A 108 22.77 2.81 2.50
CA LYS A 108 22.09 4.07 2.23
C LYS A 108 21.12 3.88 1.08
N ILE A 109 19.88 4.30 1.30
CA ILE A 109 18.76 4.13 0.36
C ILE A 109 18.13 5.49 0.11
N LYS A 110 17.92 5.83 -1.16
CA LYS A 110 17.13 6.98 -1.54
C LYS A 110 15.98 6.54 -2.43
N ILE A 111 14.78 6.99 -2.10
CA ILE A 111 13.56 6.69 -2.85
C ILE A 111 13.09 7.94 -3.55
N SER A 112 12.78 7.83 -4.83
CA SER A 112 12.17 8.88 -5.64
C SER A 112 11.00 8.32 -6.45
N GLU A 113 10.12 9.21 -6.91
CA GLU A 113 9.01 8.88 -7.81
C GLU A 113 8.08 7.78 -7.28
N GLY A 114 8.03 7.58 -5.96
CA GLY A 114 7.16 6.59 -5.35
C GLY A 114 5.70 6.94 -5.56
N LYS A 115 4.91 6.01 -6.07
CA LYS A 115 3.50 6.18 -6.41
C LYS A 115 2.72 4.90 -6.14
N VAL A 116 1.53 5.06 -5.57
CA VAL A 116 0.48 4.04 -5.53
C VAL A 116 -0.68 4.50 -6.41
N GLN A 117 -1.23 3.60 -7.23
CA GLN A 117 -2.37 3.87 -8.09
C GLN A 117 -3.42 2.77 -7.90
N GLU A 118 -4.64 3.17 -7.57
CA GLU A 118 -5.73 2.25 -7.25
C GLU A 118 -6.32 1.61 -8.52
N GLY A 119 -6.44 0.29 -8.54
CA GLY A 119 -7.17 -0.45 -9.59
C GLY A 119 -6.69 -0.23 -11.03
N VAL A 120 -5.37 -0.14 -11.27
CA VAL A 120 -4.81 0.08 -12.62
C VAL A 120 -3.89 -1.03 -13.13
N TYR A 121 -3.60 -2.04 -12.31
CA TYR A 121 -2.70 -3.13 -12.69
C TYR A 121 -3.50 -4.39 -13.01
N GLU A 122 -3.29 -4.97 -14.19
CA GLU A 122 -3.80 -6.31 -14.54
C GLU A 122 -2.79 -7.36 -14.10
N THR A 123 -3.15 -8.19 -13.13
CA THR A 123 -2.28 -9.23 -12.57
C THR A 123 -2.06 -10.38 -13.57
N PRO A 124 -1.07 -11.27 -13.35
CA PRO A 124 -0.86 -12.43 -14.22
C PRO A 124 -2.10 -13.33 -14.39
N GLY A 125 -2.94 -13.44 -13.35
CA GLY A 125 -4.22 -14.16 -13.39
C GLY A 125 -5.38 -13.38 -14.03
N GLY A 126 -5.17 -12.12 -14.46
CA GLY A 126 -6.18 -11.28 -15.10
C GLY A 126 -7.06 -10.47 -14.14
N HIS A 127 -6.69 -10.36 -12.87
CA HIS A 127 -7.40 -9.52 -11.90
C HIS A 127 -6.95 -8.07 -11.99
N ILE A 128 -7.84 -7.13 -11.67
CA ILE A 128 -7.46 -5.73 -11.50
C ILE A 128 -7.05 -5.49 -10.05
N SER A 129 -5.85 -4.95 -9.85
CA SER A 129 -5.24 -4.66 -8.56
C SER A 129 -4.58 -3.28 -8.55
N ASP A 130 -4.17 -2.82 -7.37
CA ASP A 130 -3.42 -1.58 -7.22
C ASP A 130 -2.00 -1.74 -7.77
N LYS A 131 -1.49 -0.69 -8.41
CA LYS A 131 -0.09 -0.59 -8.84
C LYS A 131 0.74 0.13 -7.79
N ILE A 132 1.95 -0.35 -7.55
CA ILE A 132 3.02 0.41 -6.90
C ILE A 132 4.18 0.59 -7.88
N SER A 133 4.81 1.75 -7.87
CA SER A 133 6.07 2.00 -8.58
C SER A 133 6.94 2.97 -7.82
N PHE A 134 8.26 2.82 -7.90
CA PHE A 134 9.24 3.76 -7.35
C PHE A 134 10.62 3.54 -7.96
N THR A 135 11.47 4.55 -7.83
CA THR A 135 12.90 4.46 -8.13
C THR A 135 13.68 4.38 -6.82
N VAL A 136 14.62 3.45 -6.73
CA VAL A 136 15.52 3.29 -5.59
C VAL A 136 16.97 3.45 -6.02
N GLU A 137 17.70 4.34 -5.36
CA GLU A 137 19.16 4.42 -5.43
C GLU A 137 19.75 3.70 -4.21
N ALA A 138 20.56 2.67 -4.45
CA ALA A 138 21.20 1.84 -3.42
C ALA A 138 22.60 1.41 -3.90
N ASP A 139 23.62 1.56 -3.06
CA ASP A 139 25.02 1.20 -3.35
C ASP A 139 25.56 1.73 -4.70
N GLY A 140 25.15 2.94 -5.08
CA GLY A 140 25.54 3.59 -6.33
C GLY A 140 24.79 3.10 -7.58
N GLN A 141 23.87 2.15 -7.42
CA GLN A 141 23.01 1.64 -8.48
C GLN A 141 21.60 2.21 -8.36
N THR A 142 20.91 2.31 -9.50
CA THR A 142 19.52 2.79 -9.58
C THR A 142 18.64 1.68 -10.13
N TYR A 143 17.54 1.39 -9.43
CA TYR A 143 16.57 0.39 -9.81
C TYR A 143 15.19 1.03 -9.93
N LYS A 144 14.47 0.68 -11.00
CA LYS A 144 13.04 1.00 -11.14
C LYS A 144 12.25 -0.23 -10.72
N VAL A 145 11.45 -0.07 -9.68
CA VAL A 145 10.63 -1.14 -9.11
C VAL A 145 9.18 -0.84 -9.46
N GLU A 146 8.48 -1.84 -9.98
CA GLU A 146 7.04 -1.75 -10.19
C GLU A 146 6.36 -3.09 -9.98
N GLY A 147 5.08 -3.05 -9.65
CA GLY A 147 4.25 -4.25 -9.54
C GLY A 147 2.89 -3.94 -8.98
N PHE A 148 2.31 -4.93 -8.31
CA PHE A 148 0.90 -4.92 -7.93
C PHE A 148 0.67 -5.34 -6.49
N ARG A 149 -0.46 -4.94 -5.91
CA ARG A 149 -0.88 -5.40 -4.58
C ARG A 149 -1.21 -6.88 -4.64
N ARG A 150 -0.64 -7.67 -3.72
CA ARG A 150 -0.88 -9.11 -3.64
C ARG A 150 -2.37 -9.37 -3.45
N THR A 151 -2.94 -10.22 -4.30
CA THR A 151 -4.39 -10.52 -4.33
C THR A 151 -4.77 -11.64 -3.36
N GLY A 152 -3.84 -12.55 -3.08
CA GLY A 152 -4.08 -13.76 -2.30
C GLY A 152 -4.60 -14.94 -3.12
N PHE A 153 -4.84 -14.76 -4.42
CA PHE A 153 -5.14 -15.84 -5.35
C PHE A 153 -3.87 -16.57 -5.76
N GLU A 154 -3.96 -17.89 -6.01
CA GLU A 154 -2.80 -18.74 -6.28
C GLU A 154 -2.21 -18.46 -7.66
N GLU A 155 -3.06 -18.15 -8.64
CA GLU A 155 -2.67 -17.77 -10.01
C GLU A 155 -1.83 -16.48 -10.08
N ASP A 156 -1.89 -15.65 -9.05
CA ASP A 156 -1.09 -14.43 -8.93
C ASP A 156 0.15 -14.60 -8.03
N ASN A 157 0.36 -15.80 -7.48
CA ASN A 157 1.49 -16.12 -6.61
C ASN A 157 2.74 -16.44 -7.45
N VAL A 158 3.38 -15.38 -7.96
CA VAL A 158 4.50 -15.47 -8.92
C VAL A 158 5.89 -15.23 -8.31
N ILE A 159 5.97 -15.10 -6.99
CA ILE A 159 7.22 -14.92 -6.23
C ILE A 159 7.91 -16.27 -6.03
#